data_AF-A0A5A7S0P5-F1
#
_entry.id   AF-A0A5A7S0P5-F1
#
_cell.length_a   1.000
_cell.length_b   1.000
_cell.length_c   1.000
_cell.angle_alpha   90.00
_cell.angle_beta   90.00
_cell.angle_gamma   90.00
#
_symmetry.space_group_name_H-M   'P 1'
#
loop_
_entity.id
_entity.type
_entity.pdbx_description
1 polymer ?
#
loop_
_entity_poly.entity_id
_entity_poly.type
_entity_poly.pdbx_seq_one_letter_code
_entity_poly.pdbx_strand_id
1 'polypeptide(L)'
;MVIAVVFNSEKHEGYAVPPNENPFDAYYVDETVASIPSVDDIAPQLQIINPKEGYLHIFGKDILPVGFTIIIGSITVKADAYDGETGISTVEFYVDDELKSTDSSQPYEWLWDETAFLKHRIKAVAKGFAGNTASIEKEVWIFNI
;
A
#
# COMPACT_ATOMS: atom_id res chain seq x y z
N MET A 1 -13.20 10.47 14.46
CA MET A 1 -14.17 11.58 14.44
C MET A 1 -13.69 12.62 15.43
N VAL A 2 -13.38 13.81 14.96
CA VAL A 2 -13.06 14.95 15.83
C VAL A 2 -14.26 15.88 15.79
N ILE A 3 -14.75 16.28 16.96
CA ILE A 3 -15.84 17.23 17.10
C ILE A 3 -15.25 18.46 17.78
N ALA A 4 -15.28 19.59 17.07
CA ALA A 4 -15.06 20.90 17.66
C ALA A 4 -16.44 21.52 17.93
N VAL A 5 -16.63 22.02 19.16
CA VAL A 5 -17.86 22.68 19.59
C VAL A 5 -17.49 24.09 20.04
N VAL A 6 -18.13 25.09 19.46
CA VAL A 6 -18.07 26.47 19.95
C VAL A 6 -19.31 26.67 20.82
N PHE A 7 -19.06 26.95 22.10
CA PHE A 7 -20.11 27.31 23.04
C PHE A 7 -20.28 28.83 23.06
N ASN A 8 -21.51 29.29 23.16
CA ASN A 8 -21.80 30.69 23.44
C ASN A 8 -21.10 31.09 24.76
N SER A 9 -20.59 32.32 24.81
CA SER A 9 -19.98 32.91 26.00
C SER A 9 -21.00 33.40 27.04
N GLU A 10 -22.26 33.58 26.64
CA GLU A 10 -23.33 33.95 27.56
C GLU A 10 -23.79 32.73 28.36
N LYS A 11 -23.71 32.87 29.68
CA LYS A 11 -24.18 31.87 30.63
C LYS A 11 -25.70 31.95 30.75
N HIS A 12 -26.37 30.82 30.60
CA HIS A 12 -27.80 30.68 30.87
C HIS A 12 -28.02 29.73 32.04
N GLU A 13 -29.06 29.97 32.83
CA GLU A 13 -29.46 29.07 33.91
C GLU A 13 -30.37 27.98 33.31
N GLY A 14 -29.91 26.73 33.34
CA GLY A 14 -30.64 25.56 32.89
C GLY A 14 -31.17 24.72 34.05
N TYR A 15 -32.25 23.97 33.82
CA TYR A 15 -32.84 23.07 34.82
C TYR A 15 -32.82 21.64 34.27
N ALA A 16 -32.35 20.70 35.09
CA ALA A 16 -32.32 19.29 34.70
C ALA A 16 -33.73 18.70 34.71
N VAL A 17 -34.10 17.95 33.66
CA VAL A 17 -35.36 17.22 33.58
C VAL A 17 -35.05 15.72 33.57
N PRO A 18 -35.63 14.83 34.43
CA PRO A 18 -36.24 14.96 35.76
C PRO A 18 -35.53 14.10 36.86
N PRO A 19 -35.87 14.17 38.18
CA PRO A 19 -36.62 15.17 38.94
C PRO A 19 -35.71 15.78 40.02
N ASN A 20 -34.94 16.80 39.68
CA ASN A 20 -34.26 17.61 40.68
C ASN A 20 -34.05 18.97 40.02
N GLU A 21 -34.80 19.96 40.47
CA GLU A 21 -34.78 21.35 40.00
C GLU A 21 -33.45 22.06 40.36
N ASN A 22 -32.34 21.33 40.41
CA ASN A 22 -31.02 21.87 40.67
C ASN A 22 -30.59 22.67 39.43
N PRO A 23 -30.41 24.00 39.56
CA PRO A 23 -29.96 24.80 38.44
C PRO A 23 -28.51 24.46 38.11
N PHE A 24 -28.17 24.55 36.83
CA PHE A 24 -26.79 24.43 36.37
C PHE A 24 -26.49 25.49 35.30
N ASP A 25 -25.21 25.81 35.17
CA ASP A 25 -24.74 26.73 34.14
C ASP A 25 -24.80 26.02 32.79
N ALA A 26 -25.70 26.47 31.92
CA ALA A 26 -25.84 26.00 30.55
C ALA A 26 -25.22 27.01 29.59
N TYR A 27 -24.43 26.51 28.65
CA TYR A 27 -23.92 27.26 27.51
C TYR A 27 -24.48 26.60 26.25
N TYR A 28 -25.23 27.36 25.46
CA TYR A 28 -25.76 26.84 24.19
C TYR A 28 -24.61 26.62 23.21
N VAL A 29 -24.77 25.63 22.35
CA VAL A 29 -23.85 25.37 21.26
C VAL A 29 -24.21 26.30 20.11
N ASP A 30 -23.31 27.21 19.77
CA ASP A 30 -23.51 28.13 18.65
C ASP A 30 -23.16 27.48 17.32
N GLU A 31 -22.10 26.65 17.31
CA GLU A 31 -21.65 25.95 16.12
C GLU A 31 -20.98 24.62 16.50
N THR A 32 -21.29 23.57 15.72
CA THR A 32 -20.59 22.29 15.77
C THR A 32 -19.95 22.03 14.42
N VAL A 33 -18.67 21.69 14.42
CA VAL A 33 -18.00 21.15 13.23
C VAL A 33 -17.51 19.75 13.57
N ALA A 34 -18.00 18.78 12.81
CA ALA A 34 -17.51 17.41 12.86
C ALA A 34 -16.69 17.14 11.60
N SER A 35 -15.46 16.67 11.77
CA SER A 35 -14.67 16.12 10.68
C SER A 35 -14.49 14.62 10.89
N ILE A 36 -14.75 13.86 9.83
CA ILE A 36 -14.30 12.48 9.71
C ILE A 36 -12.84 12.59 9.24
N PRO A 37 -11.86 11.97 9.94
CA PRO A 37 -10.51 11.87 9.37
C PRO A 37 -10.62 11.23 7.99
N SER A 38 -9.92 11.77 7.00
CA SER A 38 -9.93 11.24 5.64
C SER A 38 -9.64 9.75 5.69
N VAL A 39 -10.61 8.92 5.28
CA VAL A 39 -10.36 7.51 5.01
C VAL A 39 -9.48 7.48 3.78
N ASP A 40 -8.31 6.87 3.91
CA ASP A 40 -7.43 6.61 2.79
C ASP A 40 -8.05 5.50 1.92
N ASP A 41 -8.49 5.88 0.73
CA ASP A 41 -9.08 5.02 -0.29
C ASP A 41 -8.28 5.10 -1.60
N ILE A 42 -7.05 5.65 -1.54
CA ILE A 42 -6.17 5.80 -2.68
C ILE A 42 -5.35 4.52 -2.83
N ALA A 43 -5.34 3.95 -4.03
CA ALA A 43 -4.55 2.76 -4.30
C ALA A 43 -3.05 3.11 -4.34
N PRO A 44 -2.19 2.22 -3.80
CA PRO A 44 -0.73 2.37 -3.91
C PRO A 44 -0.25 2.49 -5.36
N GLN A 45 0.87 3.17 -5.55
CA GLN A 45 1.68 3.10 -6.77
C GLN A 45 2.62 1.88 -6.68
N LEU A 46 2.80 1.15 -7.78
CA LEU A 46 3.63 -0.05 -7.83
C LEU A 46 4.28 -0.24 -9.20
N GLN A 47 5.58 -0.59 -9.21
CA GLN A 47 6.32 -0.94 -10.41
C GLN A 47 7.33 -2.07 -10.13
N ILE A 48 7.41 -3.06 -11.03
CA ILE A 48 8.53 -4.03 -11.05
C ILE A 48 9.72 -3.39 -11.79
N ILE A 49 10.73 -2.99 -11.03
CA ILE A 49 11.95 -2.34 -11.54
C ILE A 49 13.02 -3.36 -11.96
N ASN A 50 13.04 -4.55 -11.35
CA ASN A 50 13.88 -5.67 -11.78
C ASN A 50 13.06 -6.97 -11.82
N PRO A 51 13.12 -7.78 -12.89
CA PRO A 51 13.90 -7.62 -14.12
C PRO A 51 13.53 -6.37 -14.92
N LYS A 52 14.56 -5.70 -15.44
CA LYS A 52 14.38 -4.60 -16.40
C LYS A 52 13.66 -5.10 -17.65
N GLU A 53 12.65 -4.36 -18.07
CA GLU A 53 11.83 -4.71 -19.23
C GLU A 53 12.65 -4.62 -20.53
N GLY A 54 12.52 -5.63 -21.38
CA GLY A 54 13.17 -5.66 -22.68
C GLY A 54 14.68 -5.97 -22.64
N TYR A 55 15.21 -6.42 -21.50
CA TYR A 55 16.63 -6.71 -21.31
C TYR A 55 16.94 -8.20 -21.22
N LEU A 56 18.13 -8.57 -21.69
CA LEU A 56 18.79 -9.82 -21.31
C LEU A 56 19.49 -9.64 -19.97
N HIS A 57 19.14 -10.51 -19.02
CA HIS A 57 19.74 -10.64 -17.70
C HIS A 57 20.51 -11.95 -17.61
N ILE A 58 21.75 -11.90 -17.10
CA ILE A 58 22.56 -13.10 -16.86
C ILE A 58 23.11 -13.04 -15.43
N PHE A 59 22.74 -14.03 -14.60
CA PHE A 59 23.11 -14.13 -13.18
C PHE A 59 22.88 -12.81 -12.43
N GLY A 60 21.68 -12.25 -12.55
CA GLY A 60 21.27 -11.00 -11.92
C GLY A 60 21.86 -9.72 -12.51
N LYS A 61 22.60 -9.77 -13.62
CA LYS A 61 23.17 -8.59 -14.28
C LYS A 61 22.44 -8.24 -15.57
N ASP A 62 22.07 -6.98 -15.72
CA ASP A 62 21.63 -6.38 -16.99
C ASP A 62 22.76 -6.42 -18.02
N ILE A 63 22.56 -7.10 -19.14
CA ILE A 63 23.59 -7.23 -20.19
C ILE A 63 23.32 -6.27 -21.36
N LEU A 64 22.16 -6.38 -22.01
CA LEU A 64 21.79 -5.50 -23.12
C LEU A 64 20.26 -5.49 -23.35
N PRO A 65 19.71 -4.41 -23.96
CA PRO A 65 18.35 -4.41 -24.45
C PRO A 65 18.22 -5.33 -25.66
N VAL A 66 17.20 -6.21 -25.65
CA VAL A 66 16.88 -7.16 -26.73
C VAL A 66 15.41 -7.09 -27.17
N GLY A 67 14.59 -6.24 -26.53
CA GLY A 67 13.18 -6.02 -26.87
C GLY A 67 12.19 -6.94 -26.16
N PHE A 68 12.68 -7.95 -25.43
CA PHE A 68 11.92 -8.82 -24.53
C PHE A 68 12.77 -9.15 -23.30
N THR A 69 12.14 -9.48 -22.17
CA THR A 69 12.87 -9.80 -20.93
C THR A 69 13.28 -11.26 -20.91
N ILE A 70 14.58 -11.52 -20.96
CA ILE A 70 15.18 -12.86 -20.83
C ILE A 70 16.05 -12.90 -19.59
N ILE A 71 15.99 -13.99 -18.84
CA ILE A 71 16.71 -14.22 -17.59
C ILE A 71 17.46 -15.55 -17.73
N ILE A 72 18.77 -15.53 -17.54
CA ILE A 72 19.62 -16.72 -17.51
C ILE A 72 20.23 -16.82 -16.11
N GLY A 73 19.96 -17.91 -15.41
CA GLY A 73 20.31 -18.07 -13.99
C GLY A 73 19.34 -17.34 -13.06
N SER A 74 19.73 -17.17 -11.81
CA SER A 74 18.92 -16.49 -10.81
C SER A 74 18.85 -14.97 -10.98
N ILE A 75 17.82 -14.38 -10.40
CA ILE A 75 17.56 -12.95 -10.44
C ILE A 75 16.89 -12.45 -9.16
N THR A 76 17.26 -11.26 -8.70
CA THR A 76 16.51 -10.58 -7.64
C THR A 76 15.38 -9.78 -8.26
N VAL A 77 14.14 -10.22 -8.10
CA VAL A 77 12.96 -9.43 -8.45
C VAL A 77 12.85 -8.26 -7.46
N LYS A 78 12.70 -7.04 -7.99
CA LYS A 78 12.63 -5.81 -7.19
C LYS A 78 11.40 -5.01 -7.59
N ALA A 79 10.67 -4.51 -6.60
CA ALA A 79 9.52 -3.66 -6.81
C ALA A 79 9.62 -2.37 -6.00
N ASP A 80 9.26 -1.26 -6.62
CA ASP A 80 9.04 0.01 -5.95
C ASP A 80 7.55 0.16 -5.68
N ALA A 81 7.19 0.39 -4.42
CA ALA A 81 5.81 0.63 -4.01
C ALA A 81 5.75 1.89 -3.12
N TYR A 82 4.73 2.72 -3.34
CA TYR A 82 4.54 3.96 -2.61
C TYR A 82 3.06 4.26 -2.39
N ASP A 83 2.75 4.74 -1.21
CA ASP A 83 1.43 5.22 -0.81
C ASP A 83 1.68 6.45 0.08
N GLY A 84 1.05 7.58 -0.26
CA GLY A 84 1.38 8.87 0.35
C GLY A 84 0.66 9.14 1.66
N GLU A 85 -0.43 8.43 1.90
CA GLU A 85 -1.39 8.68 2.95
C GLU A 85 -1.12 7.79 4.16
N THR A 86 -1.10 6.47 3.96
CA THR A 86 -0.89 5.49 5.03
C THR A 86 0.37 4.64 4.85
N GLY A 87 0.96 4.64 3.65
CA GLY A 87 2.17 3.90 3.34
C GLY A 87 1.90 2.43 3.04
N ILE A 88 2.97 1.72 2.68
CA ILE A 88 2.91 0.32 2.26
C ILE A 88 3.20 -0.60 3.45
N SER A 89 2.31 -1.57 3.68
CA SER A 89 2.48 -2.62 4.68
C SER A 89 3.35 -3.77 4.16
N THR A 90 3.06 -4.28 2.97
CA THR A 90 3.79 -5.38 2.33
C THR A 90 3.73 -5.33 0.82
N VAL A 91 4.74 -5.91 0.16
CA VAL A 91 4.70 -6.31 -1.25
C VAL A 91 4.82 -7.82 -1.34
N GLU A 92 3.87 -8.43 -2.04
CA GLU A 92 3.85 -9.87 -2.31
C GLU A 92 4.31 -10.14 -3.73
N PHE A 93 5.19 -11.13 -3.90
CA PHE A 93 5.73 -11.56 -5.19
C PHE A 93 5.21 -12.94 -5.54
N TYR A 94 4.77 -13.09 -6.78
CA TYR A 94 4.19 -14.30 -7.31
C TYR A 94 4.84 -14.69 -8.64
N VAL A 95 4.84 -15.98 -8.92
CA VAL A 95 5.13 -16.55 -10.24
C VAL A 95 3.94 -17.41 -10.64
N ASP A 96 3.32 -17.11 -11.78
CA ASP A 96 2.16 -17.85 -12.30
C ASP A 96 1.03 -18.05 -11.25
N ASP A 97 0.74 -16.97 -10.52
CA ASP A 97 -0.24 -16.90 -9.42
C ASP A 97 0.12 -17.68 -8.14
N GLU A 98 1.28 -18.35 -8.09
CA GLU A 98 1.82 -18.94 -6.87
C GLU A 98 2.58 -17.90 -6.05
N LEU A 99 2.25 -17.74 -4.77
CA LEU A 99 2.96 -16.83 -3.86
C LEU A 99 4.37 -17.36 -3.59
N LYS A 100 5.39 -16.56 -3.90
CA LYS A 100 6.79 -16.90 -3.68
C LYS A 100 7.41 -16.17 -2.50
N SER A 101 7.03 -14.92 -2.26
CA SER A 101 7.56 -14.12 -1.15
C SER A 101 6.61 -13.00 -0.74
N THR A 102 6.72 -12.59 0.51
CA THR A 102 6.11 -11.37 1.05
C THR A 102 7.20 -10.57 1.74
N ASP A 103 7.41 -9.34 1.29
CA ASP A 103 8.40 -8.43 1.88
C ASP A 103 7.70 -7.22 2.49
N SER A 104 8.04 -6.90 3.74
CA SER A 104 7.48 -5.78 4.50
C SER A 104 8.46 -4.62 4.66
N SER A 105 9.67 -4.70 4.10
CA SER A 105 10.73 -3.71 4.29
C SER A 105 11.27 -3.21 2.96
N GLN A 106 11.43 -1.89 2.81
CA GLN A 106 12.07 -1.34 1.62
C GLN A 106 13.61 -1.52 1.68
N PRO A 107 14.28 -1.78 0.53
CA PRO A 107 13.69 -2.03 -0.80
C PRO A 107 12.97 -3.38 -0.86
N TYR A 108 11.82 -3.46 -1.54
CA TYR A 108 11.04 -4.70 -1.63
C TYR A 108 11.67 -5.64 -2.66
N GLU A 109 12.18 -6.78 -2.19
CA GLU A 109 12.98 -7.66 -3.01
C GLU A 109 12.69 -9.15 -2.74
N TRP A 110 12.82 -9.95 -3.80
CA TRP A 110 12.76 -11.40 -3.71
C TRP A 110 13.79 -12.03 -4.64
N LEU A 111 14.62 -12.93 -4.11
CA LEU A 111 15.54 -13.72 -4.92
C LEU A 111 14.81 -14.90 -5.57
N TRP A 112 14.66 -14.85 -6.89
CA TRP A 112 14.19 -15.97 -7.70
C TRP A 112 15.38 -16.84 -8.13
N ASP A 113 15.60 -17.92 -7.39
CA ASP A 113 16.70 -18.89 -7.60
C ASP A 113 16.21 -20.34 -7.76
N GLU A 114 14.90 -20.57 -7.79
CA GLU A 114 14.34 -21.89 -8.12
C GLU A 114 14.49 -22.21 -9.61
N THR A 115 14.54 -23.51 -9.93
CA THR A 115 14.56 -24.01 -11.30
C THR A 115 13.30 -23.55 -12.05
N ALA A 116 13.49 -22.85 -13.16
CA ALA A 116 12.39 -22.29 -13.97
C ALA A 116 12.81 -22.22 -15.45
N PHE A 117 11.87 -22.52 -16.34
CA PHE A 117 12.14 -22.64 -17.77
C PHE A 117 11.02 -22.05 -18.61
N LEU A 118 11.41 -21.38 -19.71
CA LEU A 118 10.51 -20.78 -20.69
C LEU A 118 9.77 -19.57 -20.10
N LYS A 119 8.53 -19.36 -20.53
CA LYS A 119 7.72 -18.20 -20.16
C LYS A 119 7.11 -18.37 -18.79
N HIS A 120 7.21 -17.32 -18.01
CA HIS A 120 6.54 -17.19 -16.72
C HIS A 120 6.04 -15.75 -16.52
N ARG A 121 5.06 -15.60 -15.64
CA ARG A 121 4.51 -14.30 -15.26
C ARG A 121 4.90 -13.96 -13.83
N ILE A 122 5.74 -12.94 -13.69
CA ILE A 122 6.01 -12.32 -12.38
C ILE A 122 4.83 -11.40 -12.08
N LYS A 123 4.27 -11.49 -10.88
CA LYS A 123 3.28 -10.55 -10.38
C LYS A 123 3.73 -9.98 -9.04
N ALA A 124 3.62 -8.68 -8.87
CA ALA A 124 3.81 -8.00 -7.59
C ALA A 124 2.47 -7.42 -7.12
N VAL A 125 2.18 -7.52 -5.84
CA VAL A 125 0.97 -6.96 -5.20
C VAL A 125 1.39 -6.14 -3.99
N ALA A 126 1.17 -4.83 -4.02
CA ALA A 126 1.39 -3.94 -2.88
C ALA A 126 0.10 -3.82 -2.05
N LYS A 127 0.25 -3.87 -0.72
CA LYS A 127 -0.84 -3.69 0.24
C LYS A 127 -0.55 -2.47 1.12
N GLY A 128 -1.41 -1.47 1.12
CA GLY A 128 -1.34 -0.30 2.00
C GLY A 128 -1.81 -0.62 3.42
N PHE A 129 -1.45 0.20 4.40
CA PHE A 129 -1.92 0.04 5.78
C PHE A 129 -3.43 0.30 5.94
N ALA A 130 -4.02 1.10 5.04
CA ALA A 130 -5.47 1.31 4.96
C ALA A 130 -6.25 0.12 4.38
N GLY A 131 -5.57 -0.91 3.87
CA GLY A 131 -6.18 -2.06 3.18
C GLY A 131 -6.29 -1.90 1.67
N ASN A 132 -5.88 -0.76 1.11
CA ASN A 132 -5.82 -0.51 -0.32
C ASN A 132 -4.76 -1.40 -0.99
N THR A 133 -4.97 -1.79 -2.25
CA THR A 133 -4.05 -2.69 -2.95
C THR A 133 -3.79 -2.26 -4.38
N ALA A 134 -2.59 -2.54 -4.89
CA ALA A 134 -2.24 -2.41 -6.29
C ALA A 134 -1.49 -3.65 -6.77
N SER A 135 -1.63 -4.01 -8.05
CA SER A 135 -0.95 -5.17 -8.63
C SER A 135 -0.41 -4.87 -10.02
N ILE A 136 0.77 -5.42 -10.34
CA ILE A 136 1.38 -5.34 -11.67
C ILE A 136 1.95 -6.70 -12.06
N GLU A 137 1.96 -6.98 -13.36
CA GLU A 137 2.46 -8.23 -13.92
C GLU A 137 3.54 -7.96 -14.98
N LYS A 138 4.47 -8.89 -15.14
CA LYS A 138 5.54 -8.86 -16.14
C LYS A 138 5.81 -10.27 -16.67
N GLU A 139 5.64 -10.46 -17.98
CA GLU A 139 6.04 -11.68 -18.66
C GLU A 139 7.57 -11.70 -18.84
N VAL A 140 8.19 -12.85 -18.54
CA VAL A 140 9.62 -13.06 -18.70
C VAL A 140 9.88 -14.44 -19.30
N TRP A 141 10.99 -14.57 -20.01
CA TRP A 141 11.56 -15.87 -20.35
C TRP A 141 12.71 -16.15 -19.38
N ILE A 142 12.68 -17.28 -18.67
CA ILE A 142 13.73 -17.66 -17.73
C ILE A 142 14.32 -19.03 -18.08
N PHE A 143 15.63 -19.16 -17.85
CA PHE A 143 16.38 -20.40 -17.96
C PHE A 143 17.29 -20.50 -16.74
N ASN A 144 16.76 -21.05 -15.65
CA ASN A 144 17.50 -21.31 -14.41
C ASN A 144 17.46 -22.81 -14.09
N ILE A 145 18.62 -23.42 -13.86
CA ILE A 145 18.78 -24.86 -13.65
C ILE A 145 19.26 -25.12 -12.24
#